data_AF-A0A8R1DSU6-F1
#
_entry.id   AF-A0A8R1DSU6-F1
#
_cell.length_a   1.000
_cell.length_b   1.000
_cell.length_c   1.000
_cell.angle_alpha   90.00
_cell.angle_beta   90.00
_cell.angle_gamma   90.00
#
_symmetry.space_group_name_H-M   'P 1'
#
loop_
_entity.id
_entity.type
_entity.pdbx_description
1 polymer ?
#
loop_
_entity_poly.entity_id
_entity_poly.type
_entity_poly.pdbx_seq_one_letter_code
_entity_poly.pdbx_strand_id
1 'polypeptide(L)'
;MFEKAILLTASLIALNVNMIRAQSVLFAAENWDYDKASKLCISQGSVVSGIQNLAESTFVIDSSYSVMGGNSGSIWLGAERTKQCLKKKLSATCSQKTAFSWTDGSTTGDFNWLDSSQPDNAHGLTQDCLVFFAAGNNVKYKNVDWFPGALDDVACSTAQMEKTGPRVVRAVLCGQAAK
;
A
#
# COMPACT_ATOMS: atom_id res chain seq x y z
N MET A 1 -16.46 46.95 17.87
CA MET A 1 -16.50 46.34 19.22
C MET A 1 -17.61 45.31 19.18
N PHE A 2 -17.46 44.00 19.27
CA PHE A 2 -16.40 43.00 19.42
C PHE A 2 -16.84 41.84 18.50
N GLU A 3 -15.98 41.16 17.73
CA GLU A 3 -15.49 39.84 18.12
C GLU A 3 -14.26 39.48 17.28
N LYS A 4 -13.08 39.68 17.88
CA LYS A 4 -11.86 38.94 17.59
C LYS A 4 -11.70 37.94 18.73
N ALA A 5 -12.01 36.66 18.54
CA ALA A 5 -11.56 35.59 19.46
C ALA A 5 -11.90 34.16 19.00
N ILE A 6 -11.61 33.73 17.76
CA ILE A 6 -11.43 32.29 17.48
C ILE A 6 -10.32 32.10 16.42
N LEU A 7 -9.10 32.46 16.81
CA LEU A 7 -7.87 31.83 16.30
C LEU A 7 -7.22 31.22 17.54
N LEU A 8 -6.92 29.91 17.49
CA LEU A 8 -6.01 29.11 18.33
C LEU A 8 -6.65 27.76 18.73
N THR A 9 -6.70 26.79 17.81
CA THR A 9 -6.57 25.35 18.14
C THR A 9 -6.19 24.44 16.95
N ALA A 10 -5.93 24.94 15.75
CA ALA A 10 -5.46 24.09 14.64
C ALA A 10 -3.93 23.92 14.57
N SER A 11 -3.17 24.30 15.61
CA SER A 11 -1.71 24.41 15.55
C SER A 11 -0.93 23.57 16.58
N LEU A 12 -1.51 22.48 17.10
CA LEU A 12 -0.82 21.58 18.06
C LEU A 12 -0.78 20.08 17.71
N ILE A 13 -1.14 19.67 16.48
CA ILE A 13 -0.76 18.35 15.91
C ILE A 13 0.21 18.54 14.73
N ALA A 14 1.02 19.59 14.82
CA ALA A 14 2.07 19.92 13.84
C ALA A 14 3.47 19.85 14.49
N LEU A 15 3.66 18.94 15.44
CA LEU A 15 4.95 18.69 16.08
C LEU A 15 5.37 17.25 15.76
N ASN A 16 6.33 17.13 14.83
CA ASN A 16 7.02 15.94 14.28
C ASN A 16 6.46 15.25 13.01
N VAL A 17 5.84 15.98 12.09
CA VAL A 17 5.35 15.44 10.81
C VAL A 17 6.15 15.96 9.60
N ASN A 18 7.48 16.10 9.72
CA ASN A 18 8.32 16.51 8.58
C ASN A 18 8.52 15.39 7.50
N MET A 19 7.72 14.31 7.54
CA MET A 19 7.84 13.18 6.62
C MET A 19 6.52 12.49 6.21
N ILE A 20 5.34 12.95 6.65
CA ILE A 20 4.08 12.46 6.05
C ILE A 20 3.83 13.35 4.83
N ARG A 21 3.86 12.80 3.62
CA ARG A 21 3.35 13.52 2.45
C ARG A 21 1.97 14.01 2.83
N ALA A 22 1.75 15.33 2.81
CA ALA A 22 0.49 15.95 3.22
C ALA A 22 -0.74 15.53 2.39
N GLN A 23 -0.66 14.47 1.56
CA GLN A 23 -1.64 14.12 0.53
C GLN A 23 -1.80 12.61 0.27
N SER A 24 -1.26 11.72 1.11
CA SER A 24 -1.60 10.28 0.99
C SER A 24 -2.97 10.01 1.64
N VAL A 25 -3.92 9.47 0.89
CA VAL A 25 -5.31 9.20 1.31
C VAL A 25 -5.70 7.78 0.93
N LEU A 26 -6.36 7.08 1.86
CA LEU A 26 -6.93 5.76 1.61
C LEU A 26 -8.36 5.86 1.11
N PHE A 27 -8.68 5.10 0.06
CA PHE A 27 -10.04 4.92 -0.39
C PHE A 27 -10.45 3.45 -0.30
N ALA A 28 -11.70 3.21 0.12
CA ALA A 28 -12.27 1.87 0.11
C ALA A 28 -12.32 1.34 -1.34
N ALA A 29 -11.82 0.12 -1.53
CA ALA A 29 -11.68 -0.56 -2.82
C ALA A 29 -11.85 -2.07 -2.63
N GLU A 30 -12.87 -2.47 -1.86
CA GLU A 30 -13.06 -3.87 -1.48
C GLU A 30 -13.24 -4.76 -2.71
N ASN A 31 -12.35 -5.75 -2.84
CA ASN A 31 -12.33 -6.69 -3.97
C ASN A 31 -12.21 -6.05 -5.36
N TRP A 32 -11.65 -4.84 -5.46
CA TRP A 32 -11.40 -4.19 -6.74
C TRP A 32 -10.07 -4.62 -7.33
N ASP A 33 -10.06 -4.86 -8.64
CA ASP A 33 -8.82 -5.03 -9.41
C ASP A 33 -7.99 -3.73 -9.37
N TYR A 34 -6.67 -3.88 -9.48
CA TYR A 34 -5.72 -2.77 -9.36
C TYR A 34 -6.03 -1.63 -10.35
N ASP A 35 -6.37 -1.95 -11.60
CA ASP A 35 -6.73 -0.93 -12.61
C ASP A 35 -7.95 -0.09 -12.18
N LYS A 36 -8.98 -0.73 -11.61
CA LYS A 36 -10.17 -0.03 -11.12
C LYS A 36 -9.84 0.86 -9.93
N ALA A 37 -9.01 0.36 -9.00
CA ALA A 37 -8.54 1.12 -7.85
C ALA A 37 -7.62 2.28 -8.24
N SER A 38 -6.76 2.10 -9.24
CA SER A 38 -5.88 3.14 -9.78
C SER A 38 -6.68 4.28 -10.43
N LYS A 39 -7.74 3.94 -11.20
CA LYS A 39 -8.67 4.94 -11.75
C LYS A 39 -9.38 5.76 -10.68
N LEU A 40 -9.60 5.20 -9.49
CA LEU A 40 -10.12 5.98 -8.36
C LEU A 40 -9.12 7.05 -7.94
N CYS A 41 -7.84 6.72 -7.75
CA CYS A 41 -6.82 7.73 -7.45
C CYS A 41 -6.74 8.82 -8.53
N ILE A 42 -6.78 8.43 -9.81
CA ILE A 42 -6.77 9.37 -10.94
C ILE A 42 -7.98 10.32 -10.88
N SER A 43 -9.18 9.81 -10.54
CA SER A 43 -10.38 10.65 -10.39
C SER A 43 -10.27 11.69 -9.26
N GLN A 44 -9.38 11.47 -8.29
CA GLN A 44 -9.08 12.39 -7.20
C GLN A 44 -7.89 13.31 -7.51
N GLY A 45 -7.39 13.32 -8.76
CA GLY A 45 -6.23 14.12 -9.15
C GLY A 45 -4.91 13.59 -8.60
N SER A 46 -4.84 12.29 -8.34
CA SER A 46 -3.72 11.61 -7.67
C SER A 46 -3.32 10.31 -8.40
N VAL A 47 -2.29 9.63 -7.95
CA VAL A 47 -1.88 8.29 -8.43
C VAL A 47 -1.87 7.30 -7.27
N VAL A 48 -1.76 6.00 -7.54
CA VAL A 48 -1.55 5.03 -6.46
C VAL A 48 -0.16 5.27 -5.87
N SER A 49 -0.07 5.44 -4.55
CA SER A 49 1.16 5.81 -3.85
C SER A 49 1.94 4.59 -3.38
N GLY A 50 3.26 4.75 -3.23
CA GLY A 50 4.09 3.86 -2.43
C GLY A 50 4.11 4.24 -0.94
N ILE A 51 5.03 3.64 -0.19
CA ILE A 51 5.28 3.92 1.24
C ILE A 51 6.74 4.38 1.40
N GLN A 52 6.94 5.57 1.96
CA GLN A 52 8.26 6.19 2.06
C GLN A 52 9.10 5.67 3.22
N ASN A 53 8.47 5.39 4.36
CA ASN A 53 9.15 5.04 5.60
C ASN A 53 8.16 4.45 6.63
N LEU A 54 8.69 4.10 7.81
CA LEU A 54 7.92 3.52 8.90
C LEU A 54 6.78 4.44 9.38
N ALA A 55 6.97 5.76 9.42
CA ALA A 55 5.92 6.67 9.86
C ALA A 55 4.72 6.69 8.89
N GLU A 56 4.98 6.62 7.58
CA GLU A 56 3.91 6.48 6.58
C GLU A 56 3.25 5.09 6.66
N SER A 57 4.02 4.03 6.89
CA SER A 57 3.47 2.68 7.15
C SER A 57 2.49 2.69 8.34
N THR A 58 2.87 3.28 9.47
CA THR A 58 2.00 3.42 10.64
C THR A 58 0.76 4.25 10.32
N PHE A 59 0.92 5.40 9.66
CA PHE A 59 -0.21 6.23 9.24
C PHE A 59 -1.21 5.47 8.36
N VAL A 60 -0.71 4.68 7.40
CA VAL A 60 -1.55 3.88 6.50
C VAL A 60 -2.29 2.80 7.29
N ILE A 61 -1.62 2.09 8.21
CA ILE A 61 -2.27 1.11 9.07
C ILE A 61 -3.37 1.77 9.91
N ASP A 62 -3.09 2.86 10.60
CA ASP A 62 -4.05 3.52 11.48
C ASP A 62 -5.24 4.08 10.69
N SER A 63 -4.98 4.70 9.55
CA SER A 63 -6.03 5.28 8.68
C SER A 63 -6.90 4.21 8.03
N SER A 64 -6.34 3.01 7.79
CA SER A 64 -7.04 1.94 7.10
C SER A 64 -8.27 1.42 7.84
N TYR A 65 -8.30 1.45 9.18
CA TYR A 65 -9.46 0.98 9.94
C TYR A 65 -10.74 1.76 9.66
N SER A 66 -10.62 3.01 9.21
CA SER A 66 -11.78 3.83 8.82
C SER A 66 -12.43 3.39 7.50
N VAL A 67 -11.71 2.64 6.66
CA VAL A 67 -12.16 2.23 5.31
C VAL A 67 -12.32 0.72 5.14
N MET A 68 -11.57 -0.10 5.87
CA MET A 68 -11.43 -1.54 5.58
C MET A 68 -12.58 -2.41 6.11
N GLY A 69 -13.53 -1.87 6.88
CA GLY A 69 -14.67 -2.63 7.40
C GLY A 69 -14.29 -3.86 8.26
N GLY A 70 -13.03 -3.94 8.73
CA GLY A 70 -12.47 -5.07 9.47
C GLY A 70 -11.10 -4.76 10.05
N ASN A 71 -10.55 -5.70 10.83
CA ASN A 71 -9.33 -5.49 11.64
C ASN A 71 -8.04 -5.82 10.88
N SER A 72 -8.15 -6.30 9.64
CA SER A 72 -7.02 -6.51 8.74
C SER A 72 -7.48 -6.50 7.27
N GLY A 73 -6.53 -6.26 6.38
CA GLY A 73 -6.77 -6.29 4.94
C GLY A 73 -5.52 -5.97 4.12
N SER A 74 -5.63 -6.18 2.82
CA SER A 74 -4.62 -5.76 1.85
C SER A 74 -4.99 -4.41 1.23
N ILE A 75 -3.98 -3.59 1.02
CA ILE A 75 -4.08 -2.26 0.42
C ILE A 75 -3.25 -2.26 -0.87
N TRP A 76 -3.84 -1.84 -1.98
CA TRP A 76 -3.09 -1.63 -3.22
C TRP A 76 -2.06 -0.50 -3.07
N LEU A 77 -0.82 -0.78 -3.46
CA LEU A 77 0.26 0.21 -3.54
C LEU A 77 0.74 0.42 -4.97
N GLY A 78 1.29 1.60 -5.22
CA GLY A 78 1.77 2.05 -6.53
C GLY A 78 3.13 1.48 -6.91
N ALA A 79 3.24 0.15 -7.03
CA ALA A 79 4.44 -0.50 -7.55
C ALA A 79 4.07 -1.56 -8.59
N GLU A 80 4.94 -1.70 -9.59
CA GLU A 80 4.79 -2.70 -10.64
C GLU A 80 6.06 -3.55 -10.74
N ARG A 81 5.86 -4.82 -11.13
CA ARG A 81 6.98 -5.69 -11.44
C ARG A 81 7.78 -5.11 -12.59
N THR A 82 9.10 -5.05 -12.43
CA THR A 82 9.97 -4.48 -13.45
C THR A 82 9.94 -5.34 -14.72
N LYS A 83 10.09 -4.69 -15.89
CA LYS A 83 10.10 -5.37 -17.19
C LYS A 83 11.11 -6.53 -17.27
N GLN A 84 12.26 -6.38 -16.60
CA GLN A 84 13.29 -7.42 -16.55
C GLN A 84 12.85 -8.66 -15.77
N CYS A 85 11.91 -8.50 -14.83
CA CYS A 85 11.44 -9.52 -13.91
C CYS A 85 10.06 -10.07 -14.22
N LEU A 86 9.34 -9.53 -15.21
CA LEU A 86 8.13 -10.13 -15.76
C LEU A 86 8.36 -11.61 -16.09
N LYS A 87 7.42 -12.45 -15.64
CA LYS A 87 7.46 -13.91 -15.81
C LYS A 87 8.70 -14.60 -15.23
N LYS A 88 9.35 -14.01 -14.23
CA LYS A 88 10.50 -14.60 -13.53
C LYS A 88 10.25 -14.66 -12.03
N LYS A 89 10.76 -15.73 -11.42
CA LYS A 89 10.86 -15.89 -9.97
C LYS A 89 12.06 -15.13 -9.41
N LEU A 90 12.20 -15.15 -8.09
CA LEU A 90 13.39 -14.67 -7.40
C LEU A 90 14.68 -15.27 -7.98
N SER A 91 15.67 -14.41 -8.18
CA SER A 91 17.01 -14.74 -8.66
C SER A 91 17.97 -13.62 -8.28
N ALA A 92 19.27 -13.76 -8.63
CA ALA A 92 20.23 -12.67 -8.44
C ALA A 92 19.83 -11.38 -9.20
N THR A 93 19.13 -11.53 -10.34
CA THR A 93 18.64 -10.41 -11.15
C THR A 93 17.31 -9.86 -10.65
N CYS A 94 16.39 -10.75 -10.27
CA CYS A 94 15.07 -10.41 -9.75
C CYS A 94 15.06 -10.67 -8.26
N SER A 95 15.58 -9.71 -7.52
CA SER A 95 15.71 -9.78 -6.07
C SER A 95 14.58 -9.00 -5.39
N GLN A 96 14.54 -9.07 -4.06
CA GLN A 96 13.69 -8.21 -3.23
C GLN A 96 13.84 -6.70 -3.52
N LYS A 97 14.98 -6.27 -4.08
CA LYS A 97 15.23 -4.86 -4.40
C LYS A 97 14.96 -4.47 -5.85
N THR A 98 14.92 -5.45 -6.76
CA THR A 98 14.94 -5.19 -8.22
C THR A 98 13.73 -5.76 -8.96
N ALA A 99 12.95 -6.62 -8.31
CA ALA A 99 11.77 -7.22 -8.89
C ALA A 99 10.64 -6.20 -9.11
N PHE A 100 10.55 -5.15 -8.30
CA PHE A 100 9.52 -4.11 -8.37
C PHE A 100 10.12 -2.71 -8.41
N SER A 101 9.37 -1.76 -8.95
CA SER A 101 9.66 -0.33 -8.90
C SER A 101 8.41 0.47 -8.54
N TRP A 102 8.56 1.49 -7.69
CA TRP A 102 7.51 2.47 -7.43
C TRP A 102 7.13 3.21 -8.72
N THR A 103 5.84 3.47 -8.88
CA THR A 103 5.24 4.06 -10.10
C THR A 103 4.75 5.49 -9.91
N ASP A 104 4.67 5.95 -8.66
CA ASP A 104 4.24 7.31 -8.31
C ASP A 104 5.32 8.39 -8.59
N GLY A 105 6.51 7.97 -9.01
CA GLY A 105 7.66 8.82 -9.31
C GLY A 105 8.29 9.48 -8.07
N SER A 106 7.80 9.18 -6.88
CA SER A 106 7.97 10.01 -5.70
C SER A 106 8.43 9.23 -4.47
N THR A 107 8.02 7.97 -4.36
CA THR A 107 8.41 7.08 -3.27
C THR A 107 9.84 6.58 -3.50
N THR A 108 10.69 6.70 -2.47
CA THR A 108 12.04 6.14 -2.46
C THR A 108 12.26 5.12 -1.35
N GLY A 109 11.20 4.77 -0.61
CA GLY A 109 11.25 3.80 0.48
C GLY A 109 11.60 2.40 0.00
N ASP A 110 12.22 1.62 0.88
CA ASP A 110 12.55 0.22 0.61
C ASP A 110 11.31 -0.67 0.65
N PHE A 111 11.37 -1.80 -0.06
CA PHE A 111 10.34 -2.83 0.00
C PHE A 111 10.54 -3.73 1.22
N ASN A 112 9.59 -3.67 2.17
CA ASN A 112 9.55 -4.53 3.35
C ASN A 112 8.71 -5.80 3.09
N TRP A 113 9.28 -6.75 2.36
CA TRP A 113 8.62 -8.00 2.00
C TRP A 113 8.26 -8.85 3.22
N LEU A 114 7.16 -9.60 3.09
CA LEU A 114 6.66 -10.51 4.12
C LEU A 114 7.73 -11.49 4.64
N ASP A 115 8.57 -12.01 3.76
CA ASP A 115 9.71 -12.85 4.11
C ASP A 115 10.70 -12.90 2.93
N SER A 116 11.75 -13.71 3.06
CA SER A 116 12.79 -13.86 2.05
C SER A 116 12.36 -14.58 0.77
N SER A 117 11.17 -15.19 0.74
CA SER A 117 10.60 -15.81 -0.45
C SER A 117 9.89 -14.81 -1.36
N GLN A 118 9.53 -13.62 -0.86
CA GLN A 118 8.82 -12.61 -1.62
C GLN A 118 9.75 -11.55 -2.23
N PRO A 119 9.45 -11.03 -3.44
CA PRO A 119 8.29 -11.35 -4.28
C PRO A 119 8.50 -12.60 -5.15
N ASP A 120 7.65 -13.61 -4.99
CA ASP A 120 7.88 -14.95 -5.53
C ASP A 120 7.42 -15.15 -6.99
N ASN A 121 6.53 -14.28 -7.47
CA ASN A 121 5.84 -14.41 -8.75
C ASN A 121 5.18 -15.79 -8.93
N ALA A 122 4.52 -16.32 -7.91
CA ALA A 122 3.76 -17.56 -7.98
C ALA A 122 2.54 -17.48 -8.93
N HIS A 123 1.69 -18.52 -8.87
CA HIS A 123 0.43 -18.62 -9.61
C HIS A 123 0.52 -18.37 -11.12
N GLY A 124 1.50 -19.01 -11.77
CA GLY A 124 1.70 -18.89 -13.22
C GLY A 124 2.52 -17.67 -13.65
N LEU A 125 3.23 -17.03 -12.71
CA LEU A 125 4.12 -15.90 -12.96
C LEU A 125 3.38 -14.65 -13.44
N THR A 126 2.27 -14.35 -12.74
CA THR A 126 1.33 -13.25 -13.06
C THR A 126 1.17 -12.23 -11.93
N GLN A 127 1.98 -12.34 -10.86
CA GLN A 127 1.89 -11.45 -9.70
C GLN A 127 2.69 -10.18 -9.96
N ASP A 128 2.11 -9.29 -10.76
CA ASP A 128 2.75 -8.06 -11.24
C ASP A 128 2.40 -6.81 -10.42
N CYS A 129 1.50 -6.94 -9.44
CA CYS A 129 1.06 -5.85 -8.55
C CYS A 129 1.47 -6.10 -7.10
N LEU A 130 1.47 -5.05 -6.29
CA LEU A 130 1.93 -5.07 -4.90
C LEU A 130 0.79 -4.74 -3.94
N VAL A 131 0.68 -5.51 -2.85
CA VAL A 131 -0.18 -5.15 -1.72
C VAL A 131 0.61 -4.92 -0.44
N PHE A 132 0.09 -4.04 0.39
CA PHE A 132 0.51 -3.80 1.76
C PHE A 132 -0.50 -4.41 2.73
N PHE A 133 -0.02 -5.16 3.70
CA PHE A 133 -0.87 -5.78 4.72
C PHE A 133 -1.10 -4.83 5.90
N ALA A 134 -2.32 -4.33 6.02
CA ALA A 134 -2.72 -3.52 7.16
C ALA A 134 -3.35 -4.40 8.24
N ALA A 135 -2.79 -4.37 9.43
CA ALA A 135 -3.29 -5.06 10.63
C ALA A 135 -2.68 -4.42 11.88
N GLY A 136 -3.31 -4.62 13.04
CA GLY A 136 -2.81 -4.07 14.31
C GLY A 136 -1.81 -4.98 15.02
N ASN A 137 -1.80 -6.26 14.65
CA ASN A 137 -0.95 -7.30 15.21
C ASN A 137 -0.64 -8.32 14.11
N ASN A 138 0.29 -9.23 14.39
CA ASN A 138 0.57 -10.35 13.49
C ASN A 138 -0.67 -11.23 13.30
N VAL A 139 -0.95 -11.63 12.07
CA VAL A 139 -2.07 -12.50 11.71
C VAL A 139 -1.53 -13.78 11.06
N LYS A 140 -1.79 -14.93 11.68
CA LYS A 140 -1.47 -16.23 11.06
C LYS A 140 -2.51 -16.56 9.99
N TYR A 141 -2.04 -16.82 8.77
CA TYR A 141 -2.88 -17.20 7.64
C TYR A 141 -2.15 -18.22 6.76
N LYS A 142 -2.78 -19.38 6.51
CA LYS A 142 -2.21 -20.52 5.74
C LYS A 142 -0.75 -20.85 6.11
N ASN A 143 -0.47 -20.90 7.42
CA ASN A 143 0.86 -21.14 8.02
C ASN A 143 1.91 -20.04 7.85
N VAL A 144 1.53 -18.88 7.30
CA VAL A 144 2.40 -17.70 7.20
C VAL A 144 1.98 -16.68 8.26
N ASP A 145 2.96 -16.07 8.93
CA ASP A 145 2.73 -15.03 9.93
C ASP A 145 2.83 -13.65 9.26
N TRP A 146 1.67 -13.05 8.98
CA TRP A 146 1.56 -11.75 8.35
C TRP A 146 1.75 -10.65 9.39
N PHE A 147 2.86 -9.91 9.30
CA PHE A 147 3.12 -8.79 10.19
C PHE A 147 2.57 -7.47 9.62
N PRO A 148 2.20 -6.49 10.47
CA PRO A 148 1.76 -5.16 10.02
C PRO A 148 2.75 -4.48 9.08
N GLY A 149 2.29 -4.13 7.89
CA GLY A 149 3.09 -3.50 6.83
C GLY A 149 3.94 -4.46 6.00
N ALA A 150 3.68 -5.77 6.09
CA ALA A 150 4.26 -6.75 5.18
C ALA A 150 3.81 -6.49 3.73
N LEU A 151 4.76 -6.60 2.80
CA LEU A 151 4.50 -6.53 1.36
C LEU A 151 4.44 -7.92 0.73
N ASP A 152 3.56 -8.06 -0.26
CA ASP A 152 3.40 -9.28 -1.06
C ASP A 152 3.07 -8.89 -2.51
N ASP A 153 3.66 -9.58 -3.47
CA ASP A 153 3.20 -9.46 -4.85
C ASP A 153 1.95 -10.31 -5.05
N VAL A 154 1.02 -9.82 -5.86
CA VAL A 154 -0.24 -10.50 -6.18
C VAL A 154 -0.60 -10.23 -7.64
N ALA A 155 -1.51 -11.02 -8.18
CA ALA A 155 -2.08 -10.72 -9.49
C ALA A 155 -2.80 -9.37 -9.42
N CYS A 156 -2.65 -8.55 -10.46
CA CYS A 156 -3.35 -7.26 -10.54
C CYS A 156 -4.87 -7.39 -10.61
N SER A 157 -5.37 -8.58 -10.95
CA SER A 157 -6.78 -8.94 -10.81
C SER A 157 -7.00 -9.73 -9.53
N THR A 158 -8.06 -9.37 -8.83
CA THR A 158 -8.53 -10.05 -7.63
C THR A 158 -9.20 -11.39 -7.94
N ALA A 159 -9.29 -11.83 -9.20
CA ALA A 159 -9.91 -13.10 -9.59
C ALA A 159 -9.24 -14.33 -8.94
N GLN A 160 -7.94 -14.25 -8.66
CA GLN A 160 -7.16 -15.31 -7.99
C GLN A 160 -7.01 -15.09 -6.48
N MET A 161 -7.55 -14.00 -5.95
CA MET A 161 -7.43 -13.61 -4.54
C MET A 161 -8.68 -14.01 -3.75
N GLU A 162 -8.51 -14.22 -2.45
CA GLU A 162 -9.64 -14.45 -1.56
C GLU A 162 -10.49 -13.20 -1.42
N LYS A 163 -11.81 -13.39 -1.48
CA LYS A 163 -12.80 -12.32 -1.40
C LYS A 163 -13.23 -11.96 0.01
N THR A 164 -12.74 -12.72 1.00
CA THR A 164 -13.06 -12.59 2.42
C THR A 164 -11.83 -12.98 3.24
N GLY A 165 -11.87 -12.69 4.55
CA GLY A 165 -10.79 -13.09 5.47
C GLY A 165 -9.74 -12.00 5.65
N PRO A 166 -8.60 -12.33 6.29
CA PRO A 166 -7.66 -11.33 6.77
C PRO A 166 -6.90 -10.62 5.64
N ARG A 167 -6.72 -11.27 4.49
CA ARG A 167 -5.92 -10.79 3.35
C ARG A 167 -6.74 -10.22 2.19
N VAL A 168 -8.06 -10.09 2.36
CA VAL A 168 -8.90 -9.54 1.29
C VAL A 168 -8.43 -8.12 0.96
N VAL A 169 -8.47 -7.76 -0.32
CA VAL A 169 -8.18 -6.39 -0.73
C VAL A 169 -9.31 -5.48 -0.26
N ARG A 170 -8.97 -4.47 0.53
CA ARG A 170 -9.92 -3.56 1.16
C ARG A 170 -9.84 -2.13 0.64
N ALA A 171 -8.65 -1.68 0.27
CA ALA A 171 -8.40 -0.27 -0.01
C ALA A 171 -7.29 -0.06 -1.04
N VAL A 172 -7.13 1.19 -1.46
CA VAL A 172 -6.04 1.68 -2.29
C VAL A 172 -5.47 2.94 -1.65
N LEU A 173 -4.15 3.04 -1.61
CA LEU A 173 -3.47 4.25 -1.16
C LEU A 173 -3.24 5.18 -2.35
N CYS A 174 -3.84 6.35 -2.32
CA CYS A 174 -3.66 7.38 -3.33
C CYS A 174 -2.76 8.51 -2.81
N GLY A 175 -1.90 9.07 -3.64
CA GLY A 175 -0.97 10.15 -3.27
C GLY A 175 -0.57 11.01 -4.47
N GLN A 176 0.12 12.12 -4.21
CA GLN A 176 0.62 12.98 -5.29
C GLN A 176 1.72 12.28 -6.09
N ALA A 177 1.60 12.31 -7.42
CA ALA A 177 2.72 12.03 -8.30
C ALA A 177 3.85 13.04 -8.05
N ALA A 178 5.10 12.63 -8.33
CA ALA A 178 6.20 13.59 -8.38
C ALA A 178 5.91 14.71 -9.39
N LYS A 179 6.27 15.94 -9.00
CA LYS A 179 6.20 17.14 -9.85
C LYS A 179 7.48 17.31 -10.66
#